data_AF-A0A6P7SA09-F1
#
_entry.id   AF-A0A6P7SA09-F1
#
_cell.length_a   1.000
_cell.length_b   1.000
_cell.length_c   1.000
_cell.angle_alpha   90.00
_cell.angle_beta   90.00
_cell.angle_gamma   90.00
#
_symmetry.space_group_name_H-M   'P 1'
#
loop_
_entity.id
_entity.type
_entity.pdbx_description
1 polymer ?
#
loop_
_entity_poly.entity_id
_entity_poly.type
_entity_poly.pdbx_seq_one_letter_code
_entity_poly.pdbx_strand_id
1 'polypeptide(L)'
;MGRSRSRSRSTSRTRHRAKHKKRRTRSRSRSASRDRIHSISRHHSSSRVQRSRSKDRKRVARRRSYSSSSSSSDEDLIIRAKRREEEEKKAELEKQRILKQKELEEKLIEEEVARRVEELVAKRVNEELEKRKDEIEAEVMRRVEEAKRIMEKQMLEELERQRQAELEAQRQKEEEERKKREDLERIMEENNKKIEEAQRKLAEEQLKLVEEQRKILEEKQRMEEEERKRVKQEQDRILNKKNARPKLSFSLGK
;
A
#
# COMPACT_ATOMS: atom_id res chain seq x y z
N MET A 1 -12.31 -57.57 -5.21
CA MET A 1 -11.23 -58.03 -6.10
C MET A 1 -11.27 -57.19 -7.38
N GLY A 2 -10.13 -56.70 -7.87
CA GLY A 2 -9.99 -56.27 -9.27
C GLY A 2 -9.83 -54.77 -9.53
N ARG A 3 -8.58 -54.33 -9.68
CA ARG A 3 -8.15 -53.03 -10.23
C ARG A 3 -8.30 -53.00 -11.75
N SER A 4 -8.54 -51.83 -12.34
CA SER A 4 -8.14 -51.42 -13.71
C SER A 4 -8.32 -49.89 -13.79
N ARG A 5 -7.30 -49.00 -13.75
CA ARG A 5 -6.19 -48.71 -14.68
C ARG A 5 -6.62 -48.61 -16.16
N SER A 6 -6.97 -47.39 -16.58
CA SER A 6 -6.83 -46.94 -17.97
C SER A 6 -6.31 -45.51 -18.01
N ARG A 7 -5.17 -45.36 -18.69
CA ARG A 7 -4.48 -44.11 -19.02
C ARG A 7 -5.08 -43.58 -20.32
N SER A 8 -5.42 -42.29 -20.35
CA SER A 8 -5.57 -41.56 -21.63
C SER A 8 -4.68 -40.33 -21.61
N ARG A 9 -3.64 -40.39 -22.45
CA ARG A 9 -2.75 -39.29 -22.81
C ARG A 9 -3.46 -38.44 -23.86
N SER A 10 -3.58 -37.14 -23.64
CA SER A 10 -3.78 -36.18 -24.71
C SER A 10 -2.85 -34.99 -24.51
N THR A 11 -1.95 -34.85 -25.47
CA THR A 11 -0.96 -33.80 -25.62
C THR A 11 -1.59 -32.61 -26.34
N SER A 12 -1.54 -31.41 -25.76
CA SER A 12 -1.54 -30.20 -26.57
C SER A 12 -0.77 -29.08 -25.88
N ARG A 13 0.03 -28.41 -26.72
CA ARG A 13 1.01 -27.39 -26.38
C ARG A 13 0.31 -26.07 -26.08
N THR A 14 0.62 -25.45 -24.95
CA THR A 14 0.47 -24.00 -24.79
C THR A 14 1.63 -23.46 -23.95
N ARG A 15 2.55 -22.77 -24.63
CA ARG A 15 3.61 -21.97 -24.02
C ARG A 15 2.99 -20.65 -23.57
N HIS A 16 2.83 -20.45 -22.26
CA HIS A 16 2.67 -19.10 -21.70
C HIS A 16 3.79 -18.79 -20.71
N ARG A 17 4.53 -17.75 -21.09
CA ARG A 17 5.68 -17.17 -20.41
C ARG A 17 5.17 -16.36 -19.20
N ALA A 18 5.18 -16.95 -18.02
CA ALA A 18 4.78 -16.26 -16.79
C ALA A 18 6.00 -15.60 -16.11
N LYS A 19 5.91 -14.27 -15.97
CA LYS A 19 6.89 -13.40 -15.30
C LYS A 19 6.88 -13.63 -13.78
N HIS A 20 8.07 -13.51 -13.20
CA HIS A 20 8.43 -13.53 -11.78
C HIS A 20 7.40 -12.92 -10.80
N LYS A 21 7.05 -13.67 -9.74
CA LYS A 21 6.89 -13.17 -8.36
C LYS A 21 7.21 -14.28 -7.35
N LYS A 22 8.44 -14.31 -6.82
CA LYS A 22 8.75 -15.10 -5.61
C LYS A 22 8.38 -14.28 -4.38
N ARG A 23 7.26 -14.63 -3.73
CA ARG A 23 7.03 -14.30 -2.32
C ARG A 23 7.79 -15.33 -1.47
N ARG A 24 8.86 -14.90 -0.81
CA ARG A 24 9.58 -15.70 0.19
C ARG A 24 9.32 -15.06 1.56
N THR A 25 8.36 -15.62 2.29
CA THR A 25 8.23 -15.40 3.72
C THR A 25 9.29 -16.25 4.42
N ARG A 26 10.29 -15.60 5.02
CA ARG A 26 11.10 -16.23 6.05
C ARG A 26 11.57 -15.18 7.04
N SER A 27 10.78 -15.05 8.09
CA SER A 27 11.11 -14.40 9.34
C SER A 27 12.42 -14.98 9.89
N ARG A 28 13.44 -14.13 9.97
CA ARG A 28 14.62 -14.39 10.80
C ARG A 28 15.16 -13.05 11.29
N SER A 29 14.73 -12.69 12.49
CA SER A 29 15.30 -11.66 13.34
C SER A 29 16.78 -11.93 13.55
N ARG A 30 17.63 -11.07 13.00
CA ARG A 30 19.02 -10.87 13.46
C ARG A 30 19.35 -9.39 13.35
N SER A 31 19.45 -8.78 14.52
CA SER A 31 19.93 -7.44 14.81
C SER A 31 21.29 -7.22 14.14
N ALA A 32 21.38 -6.24 13.25
CA ALA A 32 22.62 -5.80 12.65
C ALA A 32 23.17 -4.63 13.47
N SER A 33 24.11 -4.93 14.38
CA SER A 33 24.96 -3.91 14.98
C SER A 33 25.94 -3.42 13.93
N ARG A 34 25.92 -2.11 13.71
CA ARG A 34 26.95 -1.35 13.00
C ARG A 34 28.20 -1.32 13.87
N ASP A 35 29.27 -1.95 13.43
CA ASP A 35 30.62 -1.46 13.75
C ASP A 35 31.44 -1.44 12.48
N ARG A 36 31.93 -0.24 12.20
CA ARG A 36 32.54 0.19 10.95
C ARG A 36 33.97 0.61 11.29
N ILE A 37 34.90 -0.35 11.35
CA ILE A 37 36.34 -0.07 11.30
C ILE A 37 36.98 -1.12 10.40
N HIS A 38 37.25 -0.73 9.15
CA HIS A 38 38.02 -1.54 8.21
C HIS A 38 39.36 -0.84 7.98
N SER A 39 40.41 -1.45 8.50
CA SER A 39 41.82 -1.12 8.27
C SER A 39 42.14 -1.31 6.79
N ILE A 40 42.55 -0.23 6.12
CA ILE A 40 42.98 -0.30 4.72
C ILE A 40 44.49 -0.56 4.68
N SER A 41 44.86 -1.81 4.44
CA SER A 41 46.18 -2.20 3.97
C SER A 41 46.22 -2.03 2.46
N ARG A 42 47.09 -1.15 1.96
CA ARG A 42 47.46 -1.13 0.54
C ARG A 42 48.98 -1.07 0.42
N HIS A 43 49.54 -2.24 0.18
CA HIS A 43 50.84 -2.41 -0.42
C HIS A 43 50.80 -1.87 -1.86
N HIS A 44 51.70 -0.94 -2.17
CA HIS A 44 52.17 -0.76 -3.54
C HIS A 44 53.69 -0.72 -3.56
N SER A 45 54.21 -1.70 -4.27
CA SER A 45 55.59 -1.97 -4.60
C SER A 45 56.14 -0.84 -5.48
N SER A 46 57.24 -0.21 -5.05
CA SER A 46 58.09 0.54 -5.96
C SER A 46 59.54 0.22 -5.67
N SER A 47 60.09 -0.65 -6.51
CA SER A 47 61.49 -0.99 -6.63
C SER A 47 62.25 0.16 -7.32
N ARG A 48 63.26 0.71 -6.64
CA ARG A 48 64.46 1.35 -7.24
C ARG A 48 65.49 1.50 -6.13
N VAL A 49 66.34 0.48 -5.90
CA VAL A 49 67.63 0.29 -6.58
C VAL A 49 68.57 1.48 -6.35
N GLN A 50 69.46 1.24 -5.37
CA GLN A 50 70.89 1.54 -5.40
C GLN A 50 71.32 3.01 -5.48
N ARG A 51 71.84 3.55 -4.36
CA ARG A 51 73.29 3.79 -4.25
C ARG A 51 73.65 4.30 -2.86
N SER A 52 74.21 3.39 -2.07
CA SER A 52 75.31 3.70 -1.16
C SER A 52 76.40 4.45 -1.93
N ARG A 53 76.71 5.66 -1.50
CA ARG A 53 77.96 6.33 -1.88
C ARG A 53 78.48 7.12 -0.70
N SER A 54 79.18 6.39 0.16
CA SER A 54 80.30 6.86 0.94
C SER A 54 81.12 7.81 0.05
N LYS A 55 81.18 9.08 0.43
CA LYS A 55 82.08 10.05 -0.19
C LYS A 55 83.16 10.39 0.83
N ASP A 56 84.06 9.43 0.96
CA ASP A 56 85.46 9.68 1.25
C ASP A 56 85.94 10.84 0.36
N ARG A 57 86.21 12.00 0.98
CA ARG A 57 87.03 13.04 0.36
C ARG A 57 88.38 13.04 1.06
N LYS A 58 89.20 12.13 0.54
CA LYS A 58 90.66 12.17 0.39
C LYS A 58 91.31 13.49 0.85
N ARG A 59 92.19 13.35 1.82
CA ARG A 59 93.40 14.16 1.98
C ARG A 59 94.12 14.26 0.63
N VAL A 60 94.37 15.49 0.17
CA VAL A 60 95.46 15.80 -0.77
C VAL A 60 96.42 16.71 -0.03
N ALA A 61 97.56 16.15 0.34
CA ALA A 61 98.75 16.91 0.65
C ALA A 61 99.38 17.35 -0.68
N ARG A 62 99.78 18.62 -0.79
CA ARG A 62 100.98 19.01 -1.54
C ARG A 62 101.42 20.43 -1.19
N ARG A 63 102.64 20.48 -0.66
CA ARG A 63 103.47 21.66 -0.40
C ARG A 63 103.69 22.46 -1.68
N ARG A 64 103.78 23.79 -1.55
CA ARG A 64 104.78 24.59 -2.28
C ARG A 64 104.97 25.93 -1.57
N SER A 65 106.06 25.99 -0.82
CA SER A 65 106.79 27.19 -0.50
C SER A 65 107.29 27.87 -1.78
N TYR A 66 106.98 29.14 -1.96
CA TYR A 66 107.84 30.10 -2.66
C TYR A 66 107.61 31.47 -2.02
N SER A 67 108.69 31.95 -1.43
CA SER A 67 108.92 33.28 -0.91
C SER A 67 109.27 34.24 -2.06
N SER A 68 108.60 35.38 -2.14
CA SER A 68 109.22 36.66 -2.51
C SER A 68 108.25 37.83 -2.28
N SER A 69 108.52 38.58 -1.20
CA SER A 69 108.53 40.05 -1.17
C SER A 69 107.58 40.83 -2.08
N SER A 70 106.54 41.45 -1.52
CA SER A 70 106.51 42.90 -1.32
C SER A 70 105.24 43.32 -0.58
N SER A 71 105.43 44.05 0.51
CA SER A 71 104.58 45.13 1.03
C SER A 71 103.07 45.10 0.73
N SER A 72 102.25 44.67 1.69
CA SER A 72 101.17 45.54 2.21
C SER A 72 100.59 44.95 3.49
N SER A 73 100.41 45.78 4.52
CA SER A 73 99.82 45.44 5.82
C SER A 73 98.30 45.20 5.78
N ASP A 74 97.73 44.95 4.60
CA ASP A 74 96.27 44.91 4.37
C ASP A 74 95.65 43.48 4.39
N GLU A 75 96.38 42.42 4.03
CA GLU A 75 95.80 41.05 3.91
C GLU A 75 95.46 40.39 5.27
N ASP A 76 96.30 40.57 6.29
CA ASP A 76 96.01 40.09 7.66
C ASP A 76 94.84 40.85 8.30
N LEU A 77 94.65 42.12 7.93
CA LEU A 77 93.47 42.90 8.31
C LEU A 77 92.21 42.35 7.64
N ILE A 78 92.27 41.90 6.39
CA ILE A 78 91.13 41.31 5.66
C ILE A 78 90.70 39.97 6.27
N ILE A 79 91.63 39.09 6.67
CA ILE A 79 91.28 37.80 7.30
C ILE A 79 90.70 38.03 8.72
N ARG A 80 91.27 38.96 9.48
CA ARG A 80 90.77 39.33 10.80
C ARG A 80 89.43 40.06 10.72
N ALA A 81 89.20 40.86 9.68
CA ALA A 81 87.93 41.48 9.36
C ALA A 81 86.88 40.44 8.95
N LYS A 82 87.20 39.48 8.08
CA LYS A 82 86.30 38.37 7.72
C LYS A 82 85.93 37.50 8.93
N ARG A 83 86.88 37.24 9.83
CA ARG A 83 86.61 36.50 11.08
C ARG A 83 85.72 37.29 12.04
N ARG A 84 85.94 38.61 12.18
CA ARG A 84 85.02 39.50 12.92
C ARG A 84 83.64 39.54 12.27
N GLU A 85 83.57 39.64 10.94
CA GLU A 85 82.32 39.64 10.18
C GLU A 85 81.58 38.29 10.29
N GLU A 86 82.30 37.17 10.33
CA GLU A 86 81.72 35.84 10.60
C GLU A 86 81.27 35.66 12.06
N GLU A 87 81.99 36.24 13.01
CA GLU A 87 81.61 36.28 14.43
C GLU A 87 80.38 37.18 14.64
N GLU A 88 80.30 38.32 13.94
CA GLU A 88 79.14 39.20 13.88
C GLU A 88 77.94 38.50 13.22
N LYS A 89 78.14 37.81 12.08
CA LYS A 89 77.10 36.99 11.44
C LYS A 89 76.63 35.84 12.33
N LYS A 90 77.52 35.21 13.10
CA LYS A 90 77.16 34.18 14.09
C LYS A 90 76.36 34.77 15.26
N ALA A 91 76.76 35.94 15.77
CA ALA A 91 76.03 36.66 16.81
C ALA A 91 74.66 37.15 16.30
N GLU A 92 74.54 37.56 15.04
CA GLU A 92 73.27 37.89 14.39
C GLU A 92 72.38 36.66 14.24
N LEU A 93 72.94 35.52 13.81
CA LEU A 93 72.20 34.25 13.75
C LEU A 93 71.76 33.76 15.13
N GLU A 94 72.58 33.97 16.16
CA GLU A 94 72.24 33.65 17.55
C GLU A 94 71.11 34.56 18.07
N LYS A 95 71.19 35.87 17.81
CA LYS A 95 70.11 36.82 18.09
C LYS A 95 68.81 36.43 17.36
N GLN A 96 68.89 36.03 16.09
CA GLN A 96 67.73 35.54 15.34
C GLN A 96 67.14 34.25 15.91
N ARG A 97 67.97 33.34 16.45
CA ARG A 97 67.48 32.12 17.12
C ARG A 97 66.75 32.46 18.42
N ILE A 98 67.29 33.37 19.22
CA ILE A 98 66.66 33.83 20.45
C ILE A 98 65.35 34.55 20.15
N LEU A 99 65.30 35.40 19.12
CA LEU A 99 64.07 36.05 18.68
C LEU A 99 63.02 35.02 18.23
N LYS A 100 63.41 34.02 17.44
CA LYS A 100 62.49 32.94 17.03
C LYS A 100 61.99 32.11 18.21
N GLN A 101 62.82 31.88 19.24
CA GLN A 101 62.38 31.18 20.45
C GLN A 101 61.37 32.01 21.23
N LYS A 102 61.64 33.31 21.43
CA LYS A 102 60.70 34.24 22.06
C LYS A 102 59.39 34.34 21.28
N GLU A 103 59.43 34.43 19.96
CA GLU A 103 58.23 34.44 19.11
C GLU A 103 57.41 33.13 19.22
N LEU A 104 58.07 31.99 19.41
CA LEU A 104 57.37 30.71 19.61
C LEU A 104 56.76 30.63 21.01
N GLU A 105 57.48 31.10 22.03
CA GLU A 105 56.97 31.18 23.41
C GLU A 105 55.79 32.15 23.51
N GLU A 106 55.87 33.32 22.87
CA GLU A 106 54.79 34.29 22.78
C GLU A 106 53.56 33.71 22.08
N LYS A 107 53.74 33.00 20.95
CA LYS A 107 52.64 32.32 20.26
C LYS A 107 51.98 31.24 21.12
N LEU A 108 52.75 30.46 21.88
CA LEU A 108 52.19 29.46 22.79
C LEU A 108 51.38 30.12 23.92
N ILE A 109 51.85 31.25 24.45
CA ILE A 109 51.13 32.02 25.46
C ILE A 109 49.85 32.64 24.86
N GLU A 110 49.91 33.19 23.65
CA GLU A 110 48.75 33.71 22.93
C GLU A 110 47.71 32.62 22.66
N GLU A 111 48.14 31.43 22.25
CA GLU A 111 47.26 30.27 22.06
C GLU A 111 46.63 29.82 23.38
N GLU A 112 47.38 29.78 24.48
CA GLU A 112 46.83 29.45 25.79
C GLU A 112 45.83 30.49 26.29
N VAL A 113 46.10 31.78 26.07
CA VAL A 113 45.19 32.88 26.42
C VAL A 113 43.94 32.81 25.55
N ALA A 114 44.08 32.59 24.24
CA ALA A 114 42.97 32.43 23.32
C ALA A 114 42.09 31.25 23.73
N ARG A 115 42.67 30.11 24.12
CA ARG A 115 41.93 28.95 24.64
C ARG A 115 41.18 29.27 25.93
N ARG A 116 41.80 29.96 26.89
CA ARG A 116 41.13 30.35 28.14
C ARG A 116 39.96 31.32 27.88
N VAL A 117 40.14 32.26 26.95
CA VAL A 117 39.08 33.17 26.55
C VAL A 117 37.94 32.41 25.86
N GLU A 118 38.26 31.50 24.94
CA GLU A 118 37.28 30.64 24.28
C GLU A 118 36.48 29.79 25.27
N GLU A 119 37.14 29.18 26.26
CA GLU A 119 36.47 28.40 27.30
C GLU A 119 35.55 29.26 28.16
N LEU A 120 35.97 30.48 28.55
CA LEU A 120 35.13 31.39 29.33
C LEU A 120 33.92 31.88 28.53
N VAL A 121 34.12 32.15 27.24
CA VAL A 121 33.02 32.51 26.32
C VAL A 121 32.08 31.33 26.15
N ALA A 122 32.59 30.13 25.90
CA ALA A 122 31.78 28.92 25.75
C ALA A 122 30.99 28.62 27.03
N LYS A 123 31.59 28.77 28.22
CA LYS A 123 30.90 28.62 29.51
C LYS A 123 29.77 29.62 29.68
N ARG A 124 30.02 30.92 29.43
CA ARG A 124 28.98 31.96 29.52
C ARG A 124 27.85 31.72 28.52
N VAL A 125 28.17 31.37 27.28
CA VAL A 125 27.16 31.06 26.25
C VAL A 125 26.35 29.83 26.64
N ASN A 126 26.99 28.78 27.17
CA ASN A 126 26.29 27.59 27.64
C ASN A 126 25.34 27.89 28.81
N GLU A 127 25.77 28.69 29.79
CA GLU A 127 24.92 29.12 30.91
C GLU A 127 23.73 29.98 30.44
N GLU A 128 23.93 30.85 29.45
CA GLU A 128 22.85 31.63 28.83
C GLU A 128 21.87 30.75 28.05
N LEU A 129 22.40 29.78 27.31
CA LEU A 129 21.58 28.80 26.61
C LEU A 129 20.83 27.92 27.60
N GLU A 130 21.45 27.45 28.68
CA GLU A 130 20.79 26.62 29.70
C GLU A 130 19.58 27.31 30.33
N LYS A 131 19.68 28.60 30.64
CA LYS A 131 18.54 29.37 31.14
C LYS A 131 17.39 29.45 30.13
N ARG A 132 17.70 29.46 28.83
CA ARG A 132 16.71 29.53 27.75
C ARG A 132 16.30 28.15 27.21
N LYS A 133 17.04 27.08 27.54
CA LYS A 133 16.77 25.71 27.06
C LYS A 133 15.41 25.27 27.52
N ASP A 134 15.08 25.46 28.79
CA ASP A 134 13.78 25.05 29.33
C ASP A 134 12.61 25.79 28.65
N GLU A 135 12.78 27.08 28.35
CA GLU A 135 11.79 27.88 27.63
C GLU A 135 11.64 27.42 26.17
N ILE A 136 12.76 27.19 25.48
CA ILE A 136 12.80 26.70 24.11
C ILE A 136 12.22 25.30 24.02
N GLU A 137 12.58 24.41 24.94
CA GLU A 137 12.06 23.04 25.02
C GLU A 137 10.57 23.03 25.28
N ALA A 138 10.07 23.87 26.19
CA ALA A 138 8.63 24.02 26.42
C ALA A 138 7.88 24.50 25.17
N GLU A 139 8.44 25.47 24.44
CA GLU A 139 7.83 25.97 23.20
C GLU A 139 7.86 24.92 22.08
N VAL A 140 8.97 24.20 21.92
CA VAL A 140 9.10 23.09 20.98
C VAL A 140 8.08 22.00 21.33
N MET A 141 7.97 21.63 22.60
CA MET A 141 6.99 20.64 23.07
C MET A 141 5.56 21.09 22.78
N ARG A 142 5.21 22.37 23.01
CA ARG A 142 3.91 22.92 22.65
C ARG A 142 3.62 22.81 21.15
N ARG A 143 4.57 23.21 20.29
CA ARG A 143 4.40 23.09 18.82
C ARG A 143 4.25 21.64 18.38
N VAL A 144 5.00 20.73 18.99
CA VAL A 144 4.91 19.28 18.70
C VAL A 144 3.56 18.73 19.15
N GLU A 145 3.07 19.13 20.32
CA GLU A 145 1.74 18.73 20.81
C GLU A 145 0.62 19.29 19.93
N GLU A 146 0.70 20.54 19.50
CA GLU A 146 -0.26 21.14 18.57
C GLU A 146 -0.26 20.41 17.23
N ALA A 147 0.92 20.11 16.67
CA ALA A 147 1.04 19.33 15.44
C ALA A 147 0.47 17.92 15.60
N LYS A 148 0.75 17.24 16.73
CA LYS A 148 0.17 15.93 17.07
C LYS A 148 -1.35 16.00 17.17
N ARG A 149 -1.91 16.99 17.87
CA ARG A 149 -3.36 17.18 18.01
C ARG A 149 -4.04 17.42 16.66
N ILE A 150 -3.43 18.22 15.78
CA ILE A 150 -3.96 18.44 14.42
C ILE A 150 -3.96 17.12 13.65
N MET A 151 -2.86 16.37 13.69
CA MET A 151 -2.75 15.09 13.01
C MET A 151 -3.73 14.05 13.57
N GLU A 152 -3.87 13.96 14.89
CA GLU A 152 -4.81 13.06 15.57
C GLU A 152 -6.25 13.41 15.21
N LYS A 153 -6.60 14.70 15.20
CA LYS A 153 -7.94 15.16 14.82
C LYS A 153 -8.25 14.81 13.36
N GLN A 154 -7.31 15.02 12.44
CA GLN A 154 -7.46 14.65 11.03
C GLN A 154 -7.63 13.14 10.88
N MET A 155 -6.81 12.34 11.57
CA MET A 155 -6.90 10.88 11.54
C MET A 155 -8.23 10.37 12.10
N LEU A 156 -8.73 10.96 13.19
CA LEU A 156 -10.03 10.63 13.77
C LEU A 156 -11.18 10.99 12.81
N GLU A 157 -11.15 12.17 12.20
CA GLU A 157 -12.15 12.60 11.22
C GLU A 157 -12.17 11.70 9.98
N GLU A 158 -10.99 11.27 9.50
CA GLU A 158 -10.88 10.31 8.39
C GLU A 158 -11.46 8.94 8.77
N LEU A 159 -11.17 8.45 9.98
CA LEU A 159 -11.74 7.18 10.48
C LEU A 159 -13.25 7.26 10.66
N GLU A 160 -13.77 8.37 11.17
CA GLU A 160 -15.21 8.58 11.30
C GLU A 160 -15.90 8.65 9.95
N ARG A 161 -15.34 9.37 8.97
CA ARG A 161 -15.85 9.36 7.58
C ARG A 161 -15.85 7.95 6.99
N GLN A 162 -14.77 7.19 7.17
CA GLN A 162 -14.70 5.83 6.66
C GLN A 162 -15.77 4.93 7.28
N ARG A 163 -15.98 5.01 8.60
CA ARG A 163 -17.04 4.27 9.29
C ARG A 163 -18.43 4.67 8.80
N GLN A 164 -18.69 5.97 8.65
CA GLN A 164 -19.97 6.47 8.13
C GLN A 164 -20.21 5.98 6.71
N ALA A 165 -19.20 6.09 5.82
CA ALA A 165 -19.29 5.60 4.46
C ALA A 165 -19.50 4.08 4.38
N GLU A 166 -18.88 3.30 5.27
CA GLU A 166 -19.09 1.86 5.34
C GLU A 166 -20.51 1.52 5.81
N LEU A 167 -21.02 2.20 6.83
CA LEU A 167 -22.40 2.02 7.30
C LEU A 167 -23.42 2.45 6.24
N GLU A 168 -23.20 3.56 5.55
CA GLU A 168 -24.05 4.02 4.45
C GLU A 168 -24.02 3.02 3.28
N ALA A 169 -22.85 2.51 2.92
CA ALA A 169 -22.73 1.50 1.87
C ALA A 169 -23.43 0.18 2.27
N GLN A 170 -23.38 -0.21 3.55
CA GLN A 170 -24.12 -1.36 4.06
C GLN A 170 -25.64 -1.12 4.01
N ARG A 171 -26.10 0.06 4.44
CA ARG A 171 -27.52 0.45 4.36
C ARG A 171 -28.03 0.47 2.92
N GLN A 172 -27.27 1.04 1.99
CA GLN A 172 -27.64 1.06 0.57
C GLN A 172 -27.77 -0.36 0.01
N LYS A 173 -26.84 -1.26 0.34
CA LYS A 173 -26.93 -2.67 -0.06
C LYS A 173 -28.15 -3.36 0.55
N GLU A 174 -28.43 -3.13 1.82
CA GLU A 174 -29.62 -3.69 2.49
C GLU A 174 -30.91 -3.18 1.85
N GLU A 175 -31.00 -1.88 1.56
CA GLU A 175 -32.14 -1.28 0.86
C GLU A 175 -32.32 -1.84 -0.55
N GLU A 176 -31.22 -2.03 -1.31
CA GLU A 176 -31.28 -2.67 -2.62
C GLU A 176 -31.74 -4.12 -2.54
N GLU A 177 -31.23 -4.89 -1.58
CA GLU A 177 -31.69 -6.27 -1.35
C GLU A 177 -33.15 -6.30 -0.93
N ARG A 178 -33.58 -5.38 -0.07
CA ARG A 178 -34.97 -5.26 0.35
C ARG A 178 -35.89 -4.93 -0.82
N LYS A 179 -35.53 -3.95 -1.66
CA LYS A 179 -36.28 -3.62 -2.89
C LYS A 179 -36.36 -4.83 -3.82
N LYS A 180 -35.27 -5.57 -4.03
CA LYS A 180 -35.28 -6.80 -4.83
C LYS A 180 -36.21 -7.86 -4.23
N ARG A 181 -36.26 -8.01 -2.90
CA ARG A 181 -37.19 -8.95 -2.24
C ARG A 181 -38.63 -8.51 -2.40
N GLU A 182 -38.92 -7.23 -2.20
CA GLU A 182 -40.27 -6.65 -2.38
C GLU A 182 -40.74 -6.78 -3.84
N ASP A 183 -39.86 -6.56 -4.81
CA ASP A 183 -40.16 -6.74 -6.23
C ASP A 183 -40.43 -8.22 -6.57
N LEU A 184 -39.64 -9.14 -6.02
CA LEU A 184 -39.88 -10.58 -6.18
C LEU A 184 -41.19 -11.02 -5.53
N GLU A 185 -41.49 -10.52 -4.33
CA GLU A 185 -42.74 -10.79 -3.62
C GLU A 185 -43.95 -10.29 -4.42
N ARG A 186 -43.87 -9.06 -4.96
CA ARG A 186 -44.90 -8.53 -5.86
C ARG A 186 -45.13 -9.41 -7.08
N ILE A 187 -44.06 -9.87 -7.74
CA ILE A 187 -44.16 -10.77 -8.89
C ILE A 187 -44.81 -12.11 -8.48
N MET A 188 -44.43 -12.65 -7.33
CA MET A 188 -45.01 -13.90 -6.82
C MET A 188 -46.49 -13.74 -6.48
N GLU A 189 -46.89 -12.64 -5.85
CA GLU A 189 -48.29 -12.32 -5.59
C GLU A 189 -49.10 -12.18 -6.87
N GLU A 190 -48.59 -11.46 -7.88
CA GLU A 190 -49.26 -11.32 -9.17
C GLU A 190 -49.41 -12.66 -9.89
N ASN A 191 -48.39 -13.53 -9.82
CA ASN A 191 -48.48 -14.87 -10.39
C ASN A 191 -49.49 -15.74 -9.63
N ASN A 192 -49.49 -15.69 -8.30
CA ASN A 192 -50.47 -16.42 -7.48
C ASN A 192 -51.89 -15.95 -7.78
N LYS A 193 -52.13 -14.63 -7.88
CA LYS A 193 -53.43 -14.07 -8.28
C LYS A 193 -53.87 -14.59 -9.66
N LYS A 194 -52.97 -14.63 -10.65
CA LYS A 194 -53.28 -15.19 -11.97
C LYS A 194 -53.63 -16.68 -11.91
N ILE A 195 -52.95 -17.45 -11.07
CA ILE A 195 -53.25 -18.88 -10.85
C ILE A 195 -54.62 -19.03 -10.19
N GLU A 196 -54.90 -18.28 -9.13
CA GLU A 196 -56.19 -18.28 -8.44
C GLU A 196 -57.34 -17.87 -9.36
N GLU A 197 -57.16 -16.82 -10.15
CA GLU A 197 -58.15 -16.39 -11.16
C GLU A 197 -58.38 -17.46 -12.23
N ALA A 198 -57.32 -18.12 -12.70
CA ALA A 198 -57.43 -19.22 -13.66
C ALA A 198 -58.16 -20.42 -13.06
N GLN A 199 -57.83 -20.80 -11.82
CA GLN A 199 -58.52 -21.87 -11.09
C GLN A 199 -59.99 -21.54 -10.85
N ARG A 200 -60.29 -20.28 -10.49
CA ARG A 200 -61.66 -19.79 -10.30
C ARG A 200 -62.45 -19.86 -11.60
N LYS A 201 -61.88 -19.43 -12.73
CA LYS A 201 -62.54 -19.54 -14.05
C LYS A 201 -62.83 -20.99 -14.42
N LEU A 202 -61.86 -21.89 -14.22
CA LEU A 202 -62.06 -23.32 -14.47
C LEU A 202 -63.16 -23.90 -13.56
N ALA A 203 -63.20 -23.51 -12.29
CA ALA A 203 -64.26 -23.94 -11.37
C ALA A 203 -65.64 -23.39 -11.77
N GLU A 204 -65.71 -22.12 -12.19
CA GLU A 204 -66.95 -21.51 -12.71
C GLU A 204 -67.43 -22.18 -14.00
N GLU A 205 -66.52 -22.56 -14.90
CA GLU A 205 -66.85 -23.33 -16.12
C GLU A 205 -67.36 -24.74 -15.79
N GLN A 206 -66.70 -25.44 -14.85
CA GLN A 206 -67.16 -26.76 -14.38
C GLN A 206 -68.56 -26.68 -13.76
N LEU A 207 -68.83 -25.65 -12.94
CA LEU A 207 -70.14 -25.41 -12.36
C LEU A 207 -71.21 -25.17 -13.43
N LYS A 208 -70.92 -24.32 -14.44
CA LYS A 208 -71.83 -24.08 -15.58
C LYS A 208 -72.15 -25.35 -16.35
N LEU A 209 -71.15 -26.19 -16.62
CA LEU A 209 -71.35 -27.47 -17.31
C LEU A 209 -72.28 -28.39 -16.51
N VAL A 210 -72.12 -28.47 -15.19
CA VAL A 210 -72.99 -29.28 -14.32
C VAL A 210 -74.41 -28.72 -14.29
N GLU A 211 -74.57 -27.38 -14.23
CA GLU A 211 -75.88 -26.74 -14.32
C GLU A 211 -76.58 -27.00 -15.67
N GLU A 212 -75.85 -26.96 -16.79
CA GLU A 212 -76.37 -27.30 -18.11
C GLU A 212 -76.78 -28.76 -18.20
N GLN A 213 -75.95 -29.68 -17.70
CA GLN A 213 -76.32 -31.10 -17.62
C GLN A 213 -77.59 -31.31 -16.78
N ARG A 214 -77.72 -30.58 -15.67
CA ARG A 214 -78.93 -30.61 -14.83
C ARG A 214 -80.15 -30.12 -15.59
N LYS A 215 -80.05 -29.01 -16.35
CA LYS A 215 -81.15 -28.50 -17.19
C LYS A 215 -81.54 -29.48 -18.28
N ILE A 216 -80.59 -30.08 -18.98
CA ILE A 216 -80.86 -31.09 -20.02
C ILE A 216 -81.57 -32.30 -19.42
N LEU A 217 -81.18 -32.76 -18.23
CA LEU A 217 -81.86 -33.85 -17.53
C LEU A 217 -83.28 -33.47 -17.13
N GLU A 218 -83.49 -32.24 -16.63
CA GLU A 218 -84.83 -31.73 -16.31
C GLU A 218 -85.72 -31.65 -17.55
N GLU A 219 -85.20 -31.14 -18.67
CA GLU A 219 -85.92 -31.09 -19.95
C GLU A 219 -86.23 -32.48 -20.49
N LYS A 220 -85.29 -33.43 -20.41
CA LYS A 220 -85.52 -34.84 -20.78
C LYS A 220 -86.63 -35.46 -19.93
N GLN A 221 -86.63 -35.24 -18.63
CA GLN A 221 -87.70 -35.73 -17.74
C GLN A 221 -89.05 -35.12 -18.11
N ARG A 222 -89.11 -33.81 -18.40
CA ARG A 222 -90.35 -33.15 -18.85
C ARG A 222 -90.85 -33.73 -20.18
N MET A 223 -89.96 -33.91 -21.16
CA MET A 223 -90.30 -34.52 -22.45
C MET A 223 -90.78 -35.96 -22.27
N GLU A 224 -90.13 -36.76 -21.42
CA GLU A 224 -90.55 -38.13 -21.11
C GLU A 224 -91.93 -38.17 -20.43
N GLU A 225 -92.20 -37.24 -19.50
CA GLU A 225 -93.52 -37.11 -18.89
C GLU A 225 -94.59 -36.68 -19.90
N GLU A 226 -94.28 -35.77 -20.81
CA GLU A 226 -95.17 -35.36 -21.90
C GLU A 226 -95.46 -36.50 -22.86
N GLU A 227 -94.45 -37.27 -23.28
CA GLU A 227 -94.63 -38.45 -24.12
C GLU A 227 -95.46 -39.52 -23.42
N ARG A 228 -95.19 -39.81 -22.14
CA ARG A 228 -96.02 -40.72 -21.33
C ARG A 228 -97.47 -40.25 -21.24
N LYS A 229 -97.71 -38.93 -21.13
CA LYS A 229 -99.06 -38.34 -21.15
C LYS A 229 -99.71 -38.50 -22.52
N ARG A 230 -98.99 -38.25 -23.62
CA ARG A 230 -99.48 -38.44 -25.00
C ARG A 230 -99.84 -39.89 -25.28
N VAL A 231 -98.96 -40.84 -24.95
CA VAL A 231 -99.22 -42.28 -25.12
C VAL A 231 -100.45 -42.70 -24.31
N LYS A 232 -100.62 -42.21 -23.07
CA LYS A 232 -101.84 -42.46 -22.28
C LYS A 232 -103.09 -41.88 -22.96
N GLN A 233 -103.02 -40.65 -23.48
CA GLN A 233 -104.13 -40.04 -24.21
C GLN A 233 -104.47 -40.79 -25.50
N GLU A 234 -103.48 -41.25 -26.26
CA GLU A 234 -103.67 -42.08 -27.45
C GLU A 234 -104.26 -43.45 -27.11
N GLN A 235 -103.77 -44.10 -26.05
CA GLN A 235 -104.34 -45.34 -25.54
C GLN A 235 -105.80 -45.17 -25.12
N ASP A 236 -106.14 -44.06 -24.44
CA ASP A 236 -107.52 -43.73 -24.07
C ASP A 236 -108.41 -43.47 -25.31
N ARG A 237 -107.87 -42.84 -26.37
CA ARG A 237 -108.56 -42.65 -27.66
C ARG A 237 -108.80 -43.97 -28.40
N ILE A 238 -107.85 -44.91 -28.38
CA ILE A 238 -107.96 -46.22 -29.02
C ILE A 238 -108.95 -47.12 -28.25
N LEU A 239 -108.84 -47.15 -26.91
CA LEU A 239 -109.72 -47.94 -26.05
C LEU A 239 -111.10 -47.29 -25.82
N ASN A 240 -111.35 -46.10 -26.41
CA ASN A 240 -112.57 -45.30 -26.27
C ASN A 240 -113.01 -45.07 -24.81
N LYS A 241 -112.04 -45.03 -23.89
CA LYS A 241 -112.29 -44.69 -22.48
C LYS A 241 -112.63 -43.21 -22.40
N LYS A 242 -113.63 -42.86 -21.59
CA LYS A 242 -114.12 -41.47 -21.38
C LYS A 242 -114.66 -40.76 -22.65
N ASN A 243 -115.19 -41.49 -23.64
CA ASN A 243 -115.74 -40.91 -24.88
C ASN A 243 -114.72 -40.04 -25.67
N ALA A 244 -113.42 -40.36 -25.57
CA ALA A 244 -112.35 -39.56 -26.15
C ALA A 244 -112.28 -39.60 -27.69
N ARG A 245 -112.98 -40.54 -28.35
CA ARG A 245 -113.00 -40.67 -29.81
C ARG A 245 -114.05 -39.72 -30.43
N PRO A 246 -113.66 -38.76 -31.29
CA PRO A 246 -114.61 -37.86 -31.93
C PRO A 246 -115.54 -38.66 -32.86
N LYS A 247 -116.84 -38.38 -32.78
CA LYS A 247 -117.85 -39.02 -33.62
C LYS A 247 -117.69 -38.53 -35.06
N LEU A 248 -117.24 -39.40 -35.96
CA LEU A 248 -117.18 -39.12 -37.39
C LEU A 248 -118.61 -39.16 -37.95
N SER A 249 -119.14 -37.99 -38.31
CA SER A 249 -120.36 -37.88 -39.13
C SER A 249 -119.97 -37.89 -40.60
N PHE A 250 -120.25 -38.98 -41.32
CA PHE A 250 -120.17 -39.01 -42.76
C PHE A 250 -121.54 -38.65 -43.35
N SER A 251 -121.61 -37.56 -44.11
CA SER A 251 -122.77 -37.28 -44.96
C SER A 251 -122.71 -38.21 -46.16
N LEU A 252 -123.59 -39.22 -46.19
CA LEU A 252 -123.88 -39.98 -47.41
C LEU A 252 -124.67 -39.06 -48.35
N GLY A 253 -123.98 -38.42 -49.28
CA GLY A 253 -124.59 -37.73 -50.41
C GLY A 253 -125.35 -38.73 -51.28
N LYS A 254 -126.60 -38.41 -51.59
CA LYS A 254 -127.48 -39.15 -52.50
C LYS A 254 -127.01 -39.07 -53.94
#